data_AF-A0A2P8ID68-F1
#
_entry.id   AF-A0A2P8ID68-F1
#
_cell.length_a   1.000
_cell.length_b   1.000
_cell.length_c   1.000
_cell.angle_alpha   90.00
_cell.angle_beta   90.00
_cell.angle_gamma   90.00
#
_symmetry.space_group_name_H-M   'P 1'
#
loop_
_entity.id
_entity.type
_entity.pdbx_description
1 polymer ?
#
loop_
_entity_poly.entity_id
_entity_poly.type
_entity_poly.pdbx_seq_one_letter_code
_entity_poly.pdbx_strand_id
1 'polypeptide(L)'
;MSRPAYLEPRTDVAAADDWSTRLVLDELRRYGRPFAAIAVVLLVVAVSLVVFPRATPGTVATVVVLGLLSLLTAMPPLVHRWETAPHRRGLLDQPWRRVPATVAAGGGTWDEDRLLVFAEERTFVLKGTLPEAVGLVLDRQEVFLCGPDEQGRAAVRVPGLCRLYSLRVDETDARPREREPHLVGRPLDDPTVAKSFRGFRWGTRAWVWCVLGATVGAALVVLSLWPLAPAGLVVGGLLITAAAVMTPSTLLVSGLYRQAVAAAESATEWTPVPITLFPWDTDEEVAGLAQLPRGTAVVWFPLPNPDLIANIADTGTVWMAGDGEVVTVGLPRVPALMFAMVHPDRDVPEDLPKPWLLQVLEPSWDGVPALRG
;
A
#
# COMPACT_ATOMS: atom_id res chain seq x y z
N MET A 1 0.86 -11.27 -29.62
CA MET A 1 1.47 -10.20 -28.79
C MET A 1 1.62 -10.77 -27.39
N SER A 2 2.85 -10.90 -26.93
CA SER A 2 3.21 -11.54 -25.65
C SER A 2 2.63 -10.76 -24.49
N ARG A 3 1.97 -11.46 -23.57
CA ARG A 3 1.49 -10.87 -22.31
C ARG A 3 2.64 -10.13 -21.64
N PRO A 4 2.40 -8.93 -21.12
CA PRO A 4 3.39 -8.28 -20.30
C PRO A 4 3.66 -9.10 -19.03
N ALA A 5 4.72 -9.90 -19.03
CA ALA A 5 5.23 -10.64 -17.87
C ALA A 5 5.95 -9.68 -16.90
N TYR A 6 5.29 -8.58 -16.52
CA TYR A 6 5.94 -7.45 -15.86
C TYR A 6 6.08 -7.58 -14.34
N LEU A 7 5.58 -8.65 -13.70
CA LEU A 7 5.51 -8.73 -12.23
C LEU A 7 5.98 -10.04 -11.60
N GLU A 8 6.19 -11.11 -12.36
CA GLU A 8 6.97 -12.24 -11.84
C GLU A 8 8.44 -11.81 -11.73
N PRO A 9 9.09 -11.99 -10.56
CA PRO A 9 10.49 -11.64 -10.40
C PRO A 9 11.37 -12.39 -11.38
N ARG A 10 12.27 -11.67 -12.05
CA ARG A 10 13.30 -12.29 -12.88
C ARG A 10 14.28 -13.08 -12.03
N THR A 11 14.64 -14.27 -12.51
CA THR A 11 15.59 -15.18 -11.84
C THR A 11 16.99 -15.16 -12.45
N ASP A 12 17.21 -14.35 -13.49
CA ASP A 12 18.46 -14.25 -14.25
C ASP A 12 19.30 -13.01 -13.92
N VAL A 13 18.77 -12.09 -13.13
CA VAL A 13 19.44 -10.87 -12.65
C VAL A 13 19.39 -10.82 -11.13
N ALA A 14 20.27 -10.04 -10.51
CA ALA A 14 20.20 -9.78 -9.07
C ALA A 14 18.79 -9.30 -8.70
N ALA A 15 18.25 -9.77 -7.58
CA ALA A 15 16.92 -9.40 -7.13
C ALA A 15 16.76 -7.89 -6.95
N ALA A 16 17.82 -7.18 -6.55
CA ALA A 16 17.83 -5.73 -6.45
C ALA A 16 17.72 -5.01 -7.82
N ASP A 17 18.11 -5.67 -8.91
CA ASP A 17 18.09 -5.14 -10.28
C ASP A 17 16.83 -5.56 -11.06
N ASP A 18 16.08 -6.54 -10.56
CA ASP A 18 14.76 -6.91 -11.08
C ASP A 18 13.82 -5.70 -11.07
N TRP A 19 13.19 -5.42 -12.21
CA TRP A 19 12.36 -4.22 -12.41
C TRP A 19 11.27 -4.09 -11.34
N SER A 20 10.56 -5.19 -11.06
CA SER A 20 9.44 -5.17 -10.12
C SER A 20 9.91 -5.02 -8.66
N THR A 21 11.09 -5.55 -8.33
CA THR A 21 11.72 -5.36 -7.02
C THR A 21 12.25 -3.93 -6.87
N ARG A 22 12.82 -3.35 -7.93
CA ARG A 22 13.22 -1.94 -7.97
C ARG A 22 12.06 -1.00 -7.76
N LEU A 23 10.91 -1.27 -8.39
CA LEU A 23 9.68 -0.50 -8.22
C LEU A 23 9.33 -0.35 -6.73
N VAL A 24 9.30 -1.47 -6.00
CA VAL A 24 9.02 -1.50 -4.56
C VAL A 24 10.07 -0.71 -3.77
N LEU A 25 11.35 -0.89 -4.08
CA LEU A 25 12.44 -0.19 -3.37
C LEU A 25 12.43 1.32 -3.62
N ASP A 26 12.13 1.74 -4.85
CA ASP A 26 12.08 3.14 -5.27
C ASP A 26 10.85 3.85 -4.70
N GLU A 27 9.68 3.20 -4.69
CA GLU A 27 8.47 3.72 -4.04
C GLU A 27 8.71 4.00 -2.56
N LEU A 28 9.29 3.04 -1.83
CA LEU A 28 9.62 3.21 -0.42
C LEU A 28 10.62 4.35 -0.19
N ARG A 29 11.61 4.51 -1.07
CA ARG A 29 12.62 5.58 -0.98
C ARG A 29 12.02 6.96 -1.23
N ARG A 30 11.08 7.07 -2.18
CA ARG A 30 10.41 8.31 -2.57
C ARG A 30 9.66 8.91 -1.39
N TYR A 31 8.98 8.11 -0.59
CA TYR A 31 8.30 8.59 0.61
C TYR A 31 9.24 8.75 1.81
N GLY A 32 10.21 7.86 2.02
CA GLY A 32 11.07 7.90 3.21
C GLY A 32 11.86 9.21 3.39
N ARG A 33 12.46 9.73 2.33
CA ARG A 33 13.32 10.95 2.40
C ARG A 33 12.58 12.25 2.74
N PRO A 34 11.51 12.66 2.03
CA PRO A 34 10.81 13.89 2.34
C PRO A 34 10.19 13.85 3.74
N PHE A 35 9.59 12.72 4.14
CA PHE A 35 9.04 12.56 5.48
C PHE A 35 10.12 12.65 6.58
N ALA A 36 11.32 12.10 6.35
CA ALA A 36 12.45 12.29 7.27
C ALA A 36 12.88 13.76 7.37
N ALA A 37 12.98 14.48 6.25
CA ALA A 37 13.34 15.89 6.25
C ALA A 37 12.30 16.74 7.00
N ILE A 38 11.01 16.50 6.75
CA ILE A 38 9.90 17.15 7.47
C ILE A 38 9.98 16.85 8.96
N ALA A 39 10.17 15.59 9.36
CA ALA A 39 10.26 15.20 10.77
C ALA A 39 11.40 15.93 11.49
N VAL A 40 12.56 16.05 10.86
CA VAL A 40 13.72 16.78 11.40
C VAL A 40 13.42 18.28 11.52
N VAL A 41 12.86 18.91 10.49
CA VAL A 41 12.50 20.35 10.54
C VAL A 41 11.51 20.62 11.67
N LEU A 42 10.44 19.81 11.77
CA LEU A 42 9.45 19.94 12.84
C LEU A 42 10.09 19.80 14.23
N LEU A 43 11.00 18.84 14.39
CA LEU A 43 11.72 18.62 15.65
C LEU A 43 12.63 19.80 16.01
N VAL A 44 13.40 20.32 15.05
CA VAL A 44 14.28 21.47 15.25
C VAL A 44 13.48 22.70 15.68
N VAL A 45 12.34 22.95 15.03
CA VAL A 45 11.43 24.05 15.42
C VAL A 45 10.88 23.81 16.83
N ALA A 46 10.41 22.60 17.14
CA ALA A 46 9.90 22.28 18.47
C ALA A 46 10.95 22.49 19.56
N VAL A 47 12.18 22.01 19.37
CA VAL A 47 13.30 22.20 20.31
C VAL A 47 13.66 23.69 20.45
N SER A 48 13.69 24.45 19.35
CA SER A 48 13.94 25.89 19.41
C SER A 48 12.89 26.62 20.24
N LEU A 49 11.61 26.21 20.13
CA LEU A 49 10.52 26.77 20.94
C LEU A 49 10.57 26.36 22.42
N VAL A 50 11.30 25.31 22.78
CA VAL A 50 11.56 24.96 24.18
C VAL A 50 12.69 25.79 24.77
N VAL A 51 13.72 26.12 23.97
CA VAL A 51 14.95 26.75 24.44
C VAL A 51 14.88 28.28 24.48
N PHE A 52 14.32 28.92 23.45
CA PHE A 52 14.41 30.38 23.27
C PHE A 52 13.22 31.17 23.84
N PRO A 53 11.95 30.89 23.49
CA PRO A 53 10.82 31.68 23.95
C PRO A 53 10.36 31.27 25.36
N ARG A 54 9.64 32.18 26.05
CA ARG A 54 9.03 31.88 27.34
C ARG A 54 7.94 30.81 27.20
N ALA A 55 7.87 29.91 28.19
CA ALA A 55 6.82 28.92 28.27
C ALA A 55 5.46 29.59 28.52
N THR A 56 4.64 29.66 27.47
CA THR A 56 3.24 30.07 27.51
C THR A 56 2.36 28.89 27.11
N PRO A 57 1.05 28.89 27.44
CA PRO A 57 0.14 27.83 26.99
C PRO A 57 0.19 27.61 25.47
N GLY A 58 0.20 28.69 24.68
CA GLY A 58 0.35 28.61 23.22
C GLY A 58 1.68 28.01 22.78
N THR A 59 2.81 28.43 23.38
CA THR A 59 4.14 27.85 23.07
C THR A 59 4.19 26.37 23.40
N VAL A 60 3.71 25.96 24.58
CA VAL A 60 3.69 24.56 25.02
C VAL A 60 2.82 23.71 24.10
N ALA A 61 1.61 24.17 23.79
CA ALA A 61 0.72 23.46 22.87
C ALA A 61 1.36 23.31 21.47
N THR A 62 2.04 24.35 20.99
CA THR A 62 2.78 24.31 19.72
C THR A 62 3.89 23.26 19.74
N VAL A 63 4.69 23.21 20.81
CA VAL A 63 5.74 22.20 20.98
C VAL A 63 5.16 20.78 20.96
N VAL A 64 4.05 20.55 21.67
CA VAL A 64 3.38 19.23 21.71
C VAL A 64 2.89 18.83 20.32
N VAL A 65 2.23 19.74 19.60
CA VAL A 65 1.70 19.46 18.26
C VAL A 65 2.84 19.21 17.26
N LEU A 66 3.88 20.05 17.24
CA LEU A 66 5.04 19.84 16.36
C LEU A 66 5.79 18.55 16.71
N GLY A 67 5.92 18.22 17.99
CA GLY A 67 6.49 16.96 18.45
C GLY A 67 5.70 15.74 17.97
N LEU A 68 4.37 15.78 18.11
CA LEU A 68 3.49 14.70 17.63
C LEU A 68 3.55 14.57 16.10
N LEU A 69 3.51 15.68 15.36
CA LEU A 69 3.66 15.68 13.91
C LEU A 69 5.04 15.17 13.48
N SER A 70 6.11 15.51 14.21
CA SER A 70 7.45 14.98 13.98
C SER A 70 7.48 13.46 14.17
N LEU A 71 6.86 12.93 15.22
CA LEU A 71 6.75 11.49 15.46
C LEU A 71 5.97 10.78 14.35
N LEU A 72 4.81 11.34 13.95
CA LEU A 72 4.00 10.78 12.87
C LEU A 72 4.75 10.80 11.52
N THR A 73 5.45 11.89 11.22
CA THR A 73 6.25 12.01 9.98
C THR A 73 7.56 11.21 10.03
N ALA A 74 8.02 10.79 11.20
CA ALA A 74 9.15 9.87 11.35
C ALA A 74 8.76 8.40 11.13
N MET A 75 7.47 8.05 11.10
CA MET A 75 7.03 6.67 10.88
C MET A 75 7.39 6.15 9.47
N PRO A 76 7.08 6.84 8.35
CA PRO A 76 7.46 6.39 7.01
C PRO A 76 8.95 6.08 6.81
N PRO A 77 9.93 6.92 7.25
CA PRO A 77 11.34 6.58 7.12
C PRO A 77 11.77 5.39 7.99
N LEU A 78 11.12 5.16 9.15
CA LEU A 78 11.36 3.97 9.96
C LEU A 78 10.86 2.71 9.24
N VAL A 79 9.66 2.75 8.66
CA VAL A 79 9.09 1.68 7.84
C VAL A 79 9.97 1.42 6.63
N HIS A 80 10.37 2.45 5.88
CA HIS A 80 11.31 2.35 4.76
C HIS A 80 12.60 1.65 5.17
N ARG A 81 13.19 2.01 6.31
CA ARG A 81 14.43 1.40 6.81
C ARG A 81 14.24 -0.07 7.16
N TRP A 82 13.06 -0.47 7.63
CA TRP A 82 12.73 -1.85 7.96
C TRP A 82 12.43 -2.68 6.71
N GLU A 83 11.60 -2.18 5.79
CA GLU A 83 11.23 -2.87 4.56
C GLU A 83 12.40 -2.98 3.55
N THR A 84 13.33 -2.02 3.54
CA THR A 84 14.56 -2.11 2.74
C THR A 84 15.71 -2.86 3.43
N ALA A 85 15.48 -3.46 4.60
CA ALA A 85 16.51 -4.20 5.31
C ALA A 85 17.13 -5.35 4.48
N PRO A 86 16.39 -6.12 3.67
CA PRO A 86 16.98 -7.12 2.79
C PRO A 86 17.99 -6.53 1.80
N HIS A 87 17.62 -5.44 1.13
CA HIS A 87 18.50 -4.75 0.19
C HIS A 87 19.76 -4.21 0.89
N ARG A 88 19.59 -3.50 2.00
CA ARG A 88 20.71 -2.91 2.77
C ARG A 88 21.67 -3.93 3.36
N ARG A 89 21.26 -5.18 3.49
CA ARG A 89 22.06 -6.30 4.02
C ARG A 89 22.71 -7.13 2.92
N GLY A 90 22.53 -6.76 1.64
CA GLY A 90 23.07 -7.50 0.49
C GLY A 90 22.32 -8.80 0.17
N LEU A 91 21.15 -9.05 0.80
CA LEU A 91 20.37 -10.26 0.51
C LEU A 91 19.82 -10.27 -0.91
N LEU A 92 19.54 -9.09 -1.47
CA LEU A 92 18.98 -8.93 -2.82
C LEU A 92 20.06 -8.84 -3.91
N ASP A 93 21.34 -9.00 -3.56
CA ASP A 93 22.43 -9.01 -4.55
C ASP A 93 22.46 -10.35 -5.32
N GLN A 94 21.80 -11.38 -4.77
CA GLN A 94 21.58 -12.66 -5.42
C GLN A 94 20.30 -12.61 -6.27
N PRO A 95 20.20 -13.40 -7.36
CA PRO A 95 18.97 -13.52 -8.12
C PRO A 95 17.86 -14.17 -7.29
N TRP A 96 16.61 -13.88 -7.67
CA TRP A 96 15.47 -14.61 -7.14
C TRP A 96 15.54 -16.09 -7.56
N ARG A 97 15.34 -17.00 -6.60
CA ARG A 97 15.22 -18.43 -6.87
C ARG A 97 13.77 -18.86 -6.69
N ARG A 98 13.14 -19.37 -7.74
CA ARG A 98 11.81 -19.97 -7.66
C ARG A 98 11.94 -21.32 -6.98
N VAL A 99 11.32 -21.47 -5.82
CA VAL A 99 11.43 -22.67 -4.97
C VAL A 99 10.05 -23.15 -4.55
N PRO A 100 9.80 -24.47 -4.52
CA PRO A 100 8.57 -25.00 -3.95
C PRO A 100 8.47 -24.63 -2.48
N ALA A 101 7.29 -24.21 -2.04
CA ALA A 101 7.05 -23.83 -0.67
C ALA A 101 5.59 -24.01 -0.26
N THR A 102 5.36 -24.26 1.02
CA THR A 102 4.02 -24.30 1.60
C THR A 102 4.00 -23.60 2.94
N VAL A 103 2.83 -23.41 3.53
CA VAL A 103 2.69 -22.80 4.85
C VAL A 103 2.71 -23.91 5.90
N ALA A 104 3.34 -23.66 7.05
CA ALA A 104 3.34 -24.60 8.15
C ALA A 104 2.01 -24.58 8.94
N ALA A 105 1.64 -25.74 9.50
CA ALA A 105 0.56 -25.91 10.45
C ALA A 105 1.01 -25.46 11.84
N GLY A 106 0.21 -24.60 12.49
CA GLY A 106 0.50 -24.02 13.81
C GLY A 106 1.47 -22.85 13.73
N GLY A 107 1.01 -21.67 14.19
CA GLY A 107 1.82 -20.46 14.21
C GLY A 107 2.84 -20.45 15.34
N GLY A 108 3.94 -19.71 15.14
CA GLY A 108 4.82 -19.34 16.25
C GLY A 108 4.07 -18.49 17.27
N THR A 109 4.67 -18.29 18.44
CA THR A 109 4.21 -17.28 19.40
C THR A 109 4.11 -15.91 18.69
N TRP A 110 2.92 -15.28 18.71
CA TRP A 110 2.63 -13.89 18.29
C TRP A 110 2.55 -13.61 16.77
N ASP A 111 1.47 -14.02 16.09
CA ASP A 111 1.15 -13.61 14.69
C ASP A 111 2.27 -13.85 13.65
N GLU A 112 3.28 -14.66 13.99
CA GLU A 112 4.36 -15.03 13.08
C GLU A 112 4.00 -16.32 12.35
N ASP A 113 3.84 -16.18 11.04
CA ASP A 113 3.63 -17.27 10.11
C ASP A 113 4.95 -17.98 9.83
N ARG A 114 4.84 -19.25 9.44
CA ARG A 114 5.96 -20.10 9.09
C ARG A 114 5.76 -20.66 7.69
N LEU A 115 6.78 -20.55 6.85
CA LEU A 115 6.85 -21.16 5.53
C LEU A 115 7.81 -22.34 5.57
N LEU A 116 7.39 -23.43 4.95
CA LEU A 116 8.24 -24.58 4.65
C LEU A 116 8.71 -24.42 3.21
N VAL A 117 10.02 -24.23 3.03
CA VAL A 117 10.62 -24.06 1.71
C VAL A 117 11.45 -25.29 1.37
N PHE A 118 11.12 -25.93 0.26
CA PHE A 118 11.77 -27.14 -0.22
C PHE A 118 12.84 -26.76 -1.23
N ALA A 119 13.99 -26.30 -0.74
CA ALA A 119 15.14 -26.04 -1.61
C ALA A 119 15.89 -27.35 -1.93
N GLU A 120 16.61 -27.36 -3.05
CA GLU A 120 17.26 -28.56 -3.61
C GLU A 120 18.15 -29.32 -2.61
N GLU A 121 18.84 -28.59 -1.72
CA GLU A 121 19.79 -29.19 -0.77
C GLU A 121 19.18 -29.50 0.60
N ARG A 122 18.14 -28.76 1.02
CA ARG A 122 17.49 -28.91 2.33
C ARG A 122 16.12 -28.23 2.38
N THR A 123 15.24 -28.79 3.20
CA THR A 123 14.01 -28.11 3.60
C THR A 123 14.31 -27.11 4.71
N PHE A 124 13.82 -25.90 4.56
CA PHE A 124 13.93 -24.82 5.53
C PHE A 124 12.58 -24.48 6.12
N VAL A 125 12.55 -24.13 7.40
CA VAL A 125 11.42 -23.39 7.97
C VAL A 125 11.83 -21.93 8.03
N LEU A 126 11.04 -21.04 7.43
CA LEU A 126 11.23 -19.60 7.47
C LEU A 126 10.10 -18.98 8.28
N LYS A 127 10.43 -18.19 9.31
CA LYS A 127 9.49 -17.52 10.20
C LYS A 127 9.49 -16.02 9.98
N GLY A 128 8.31 -15.42 10.00
CA GLY A 128 8.11 -13.97 9.99
C GLY A 128 6.65 -13.57 9.75
N THR A 129 6.41 -12.30 9.52
CA THR A 129 5.04 -11.75 9.36
C THR A 129 4.61 -11.81 7.89
N LEU A 130 3.62 -12.66 7.56
CA LEU A 130 3.17 -12.93 6.19
C LEU A 130 1.65 -12.71 6.02
N PRO A 131 1.11 -11.54 6.45
CA PRO A 131 -0.33 -11.34 6.60
C PRO A 131 -1.11 -11.54 5.30
N GLU A 132 -0.52 -11.19 4.15
CA GLU A 132 -1.16 -11.23 2.83
C GLU A 132 -0.74 -12.45 1.98
N ALA A 133 0.31 -13.15 2.41
CA ALA A 133 1.00 -14.16 1.61
C ALA A 133 0.49 -15.59 1.85
N VAL A 134 -0.01 -15.91 3.04
CA VAL A 134 -0.36 -17.29 3.46
C VAL A 134 -1.31 -17.99 2.48
N GLY A 135 -2.40 -17.32 2.09
CA GLY A 135 -3.39 -17.89 1.18
C GLY A 135 -2.80 -18.19 -0.20
N LEU A 136 -2.04 -17.25 -0.75
CA LEU A 136 -1.43 -17.38 -2.08
C LEU A 136 -0.31 -18.42 -2.13
N VAL A 137 0.51 -18.52 -1.07
CA VAL A 137 1.54 -19.57 -0.99
C VAL A 137 0.88 -20.96 -0.91
N LEU A 138 -0.21 -21.10 -0.17
CA LEU A 138 -0.95 -22.37 -0.12
C LEU A 138 -1.55 -22.76 -1.48
N ASP A 139 -1.95 -21.79 -2.30
CA ASP A 139 -2.54 -22.06 -3.61
C ASP A 139 -1.49 -22.30 -4.70
N ARG A 140 -0.42 -21.50 -4.72
CA ARG A 140 0.63 -21.57 -5.74
C ARG A 140 1.72 -22.60 -5.40
N GLN A 141 1.87 -22.97 -4.13
CA GLN A 141 2.87 -23.92 -3.63
C GLN A 141 4.33 -23.56 -3.98
N GLU A 142 4.60 -22.27 -4.13
CA GLU A 142 5.91 -21.77 -4.54
C GLU A 142 6.15 -20.35 -4.03
N VAL A 143 7.42 -19.98 -3.91
CA VAL A 143 7.87 -18.63 -3.63
C VAL A 143 9.15 -18.30 -4.39
N PHE A 144 9.46 -17.01 -4.50
CA PHE A 144 10.75 -16.51 -4.91
C PHE A 144 11.58 -16.20 -3.67
N LEU A 145 12.78 -16.78 -3.58
CA LEU A 145 13.64 -16.74 -2.40
C LEU A 145 15.02 -16.16 -2.74
N CYS A 146 15.50 -15.23 -1.90
CA CYS A 146 16.91 -14.86 -1.77
C CYS A 146 17.42 -15.20 -0.36
N GLY A 147 18.62 -15.78 -0.26
CA GLY A 147 19.12 -16.38 0.98
C GLY A 147 18.55 -17.80 1.21
N PRO A 148 18.60 -18.36 2.43
CA PRO A 148 19.06 -17.71 3.65
C PRO A 148 20.57 -17.41 3.64
N ASP A 149 20.97 -16.28 4.23
CA ASP A 149 22.39 -15.94 4.45
C ASP A 149 22.99 -16.67 5.68
N GLU A 150 24.27 -16.41 5.96
CA GLU A 150 24.99 -16.98 7.12
C GLU A 150 24.33 -16.65 8.47
N GLN A 151 23.52 -15.60 8.54
CA GLN A 151 22.78 -15.21 9.75
C GLN A 151 21.36 -15.78 9.76
N GLY A 152 21.05 -16.70 8.84
CA GLY A 152 19.73 -17.31 8.69
C GLY A 152 18.66 -16.33 8.20
N ARG A 153 19.01 -15.21 7.56
CA ARG A 153 18.04 -14.22 7.08
C ARG A 153 17.69 -14.50 5.63
N ALA A 154 16.42 -14.40 5.29
CA ALA A 154 15.91 -14.64 3.94
C ALA A 154 14.98 -13.51 3.50
N ALA A 155 14.94 -13.25 2.20
CA ALA A 155 13.93 -12.42 1.57
C ALA A 155 13.03 -13.31 0.71
N VAL A 156 11.73 -13.18 0.89
CA VAL A 156 10.72 -13.95 0.16
C VAL A 156 9.80 -13.00 -0.58
N ARG A 157 9.44 -13.38 -1.80
CA ARG A 157 8.36 -12.78 -2.56
C ARG A 157 7.42 -13.87 -3.06
N VAL A 158 6.12 -13.59 -2.99
CA VAL A 158 5.08 -14.55 -3.37
C VAL A 158 4.57 -14.19 -4.76
N PRO A 159 4.36 -15.18 -5.66
CA PRO A 159 3.74 -14.93 -6.95
C PRO A 159 2.39 -14.20 -6.80
N GLY A 160 2.17 -13.18 -7.61
CA GLY A 160 0.96 -12.35 -7.54
C GLY A 160 0.94 -11.30 -6.44
N LEU A 161 2.04 -11.09 -5.70
CA LEU A 161 2.23 -9.95 -4.78
C LEU A 161 3.45 -9.11 -5.18
N CYS A 162 3.36 -7.80 -4.95
CA CYS A 162 4.43 -6.82 -5.18
C CYS A 162 5.08 -6.41 -3.85
N ARG A 163 5.31 -7.37 -2.95
CA ARG A 163 5.86 -7.11 -1.61
C ARG A 163 7.04 -8.02 -1.28
N LEU A 164 7.99 -7.44 -0.54
CA LEU A 164 9.17 -8.13 -0.03
C LEU A 164 8.95 -8.52 1.44
N TYR A 165 9.00 -9.81 1.72
CA TYR A 165 8.90 -10.34 3.07
C TYR A 165 10.27 -10.68 3.63
N SER A 166 10.60 -10.10 4.79
CA SER A 166 11.83 -10.42 5.51
C SER A 166 11.56 -11.56 6.49
N LEU A 167 12.17 -12.72 6.26
CA LEU A 167 12.01 -13.90 7.10
C LEU A 167 13.35 -14.34 7.71
N ARG A 168 13.28 -15.22 8.70
CA ARG A 168 14.45 -15.87 9.30
C ARG A 168 14.27 -17.37 9.38
N VAL A 169 15.36 -18.12 9.26
CA VAL A 169 15.37 -19.55 9.48
C VAL A 169 14.92 -19.84 10.91
N ASP A 170 13.97 -20.74 11.04
CA ASP A 170 13.48 -21.31 12.28
C ASP A 170 13.98 -22.75 12.36
N GLU A 171 14.60 -23.12 13.48
CA GLU A 171 15.14 -24.46 13.70
C GLU A 171 14.10 -25.43 14.25
N THR A 172 12.89 -24.94 14.55
CA THR A 172 11.81 -25.80 15.05
C THR A 172 11.14 -26.58 13.93
N ASP A 173 10.90 -27.86 14.19
CA ASP A 173 10.14 -28.71 13.28
C ASP A 173 8.74 -28.16 13.04
N ALA A 174 8.35 -28.13 11.78
CA ALA A 174 7.05 -27.67 11.33
C ALA A 174 6.45 -28.66 10.33
N ARG A 175 5.14 -28.89 10.45
CA ARG A 175 4.39 -29.76 9.53
C ARG A 175 3.70 -28.92 8.47
N PRO A 176 3.55 -29.40 7.22
CA PRO A 176 2.74 -28.70 6.22
C PRO A 176 1.31 -28.48 6.70
N ARG A 177 0.77 -27.30 6.41
CA ARG A 177 -0.64 -27.01 6.57
C ARG A 177 -1.43 -27.64 5.43
N GLU A 178 -2.51 -28.35 5.77
CA GLU A 178 -3.41 -28.90 4.77
C GLU A 178 -4.16 -27.79 4.04
N ARG A 179 -4.37 -28.01 2.74
CA ARG A 179 -5.16 -27.13 1.88
C ARG A 179 -6.62 -27.48 2.04
N GLU A 180 -7.37 -26.62 2.71
CA GLU A 180 -8.82 -26.73 2.75
C GLU A 180 -9.42 -26.25 1.41
N PRO A 181 -10.29 -27.05 0.76
CA PRO A 181 -11.01 -26.59 -0.42
C PRO A 181 -11.93 -25.43 -0.03
N HIS A 182 -11.79 -24.30 -0.72
CA HIS A 182 -12.55 -23.09 -0.45
C HIS A 182 -13.47 -22.76 -1.61
N LEU A 183 -14.74 -22.48 -1.30
CA LEU A 183 -15.71 -21.99 -2.26
C LEU A 183 -15.62 -20.47 -2.27
N VAL A 184 -15.34 -19.88 -3.44
CA VAL A 184 -15.44 -18.43 -3.62
C VAL A 184 -16.91 -18.06 -3.47
N GLY A 185 -17.26 -17.47 -2.33
CA GLY A 185 -18.62 -17.06 -1.99
C GLY A 185 -18.72 -15.56 -1.81
N ARG A 186 -19.56 -15.14 -0.86
CA ARG A 186 -19.73 -13.73 -0.50
C ARG A 186 -18.41 -13.13 0.01
N PRO A 187 -18.04 -11.90 -0.42
CA PRO A 187 -16.77 -11.29 -0.04
C PRO A 187 -16.51 -11.20 1.46
N LEU A 188 -17.52 -10.81 2.25
CA LEU A 188 -17.38 -10.58 3.68
C LEU A 188 -17.51 -11.85 4.54
N ASP A 189 -17.84 -12.99 3.93
CA ASP A 189 -17.85 -14.28 4.63
C ASP A 189 -16.44 -14.87 4.73
N ASP A 190 -15.49 -14.39 3.91
CA ASP A 190 -14.06 -14.69 4.07
C ASP A 190 -13.49 -13.90 5.26
N PRO A 191 -13.01 -14.57 6.33
CA PRO A 191 -12.49 -13.89 7.52
C PRO A 191 -11.27 -13.00 7.23
N THR A 192 -10.50 -13.32 6.19
CA THR A 192 -9.31 -12.58 5.77
C THR A 192 -9.72 -11.25 5.13
N VAL A 193 -10.69 -11.31 4.21
CA VAL A 193 -11.27 -10.12 3.57
C VAL A 193 -12.01 -9.27 4.60
N ALA A 194 -12.77 -9.89 5.51
CA ALA A 194 -13.49 -9.19 6.57
C ALA A 194 -12.56 -8.42 7.52
N LYS A 195 -11.34 -8.93 7.78
CA LYS A 195 -10.32 -8.20 8.57
C LYS A 195 -9.92 -6.89 7.89
N SER A 196 -9.64 -6.93 6.59
CA SER A 196 -9.25 -5.74 5.82
C SER A 196 -10.41 -4.81 5.53
N PHE A 197 -11.62 -5.35 5.42
CA PHE A 197 -12.84 -4.56 5.28
C PHE A 197 -13.03 -3.59 6.46
N ARG A 198 -12.64 -3.98 7.69
CA ARG A 198 -12.67 -3.05 8.84
C ARG A 198 -11.78 -1.82 8.63
N GLY A 199 -10.58 -2.01 8.07
CA GLY A 199 -9.67 -0.92 7.70
C GLY A 199 -10.22 -0.12 6.52
N PHE A 200 -10.68 -0.79 5.48
CA PHE A 200 -11.28 -0.19 4.29
C PHE A 200 -12.46 0.74 4.63
N ARG A 201 -13.32 0.34 5.58
CA ARG A 201 -14.43 1.18 6.07
C ARG A 201 -13.98 2.50 6.69
N TRP A 202 -12.77 2.60 7.24
CA TRP A 202 -12.27 3.88 7.75
C TRP A 202 -12.10 4.92 6.65
N GLY A 203 -11.92 4.52 5.39
CA GLY A 203 -11.91 5.42 4.24
C GLY A 203 -13.21 6.23 4.09
N THR A 204 -14.35 5.70 4.56
CA THR A 204 -15.63 6.44 4.58
C THR A 204 -15.62 7.66 5.51
N ARG A 205 -14.61 7.74 6.39
CA ARG A 205 -14.42 8.79 7.40
C ARG A 205 -13.13 9.57 7.16
N ALA A 206 -12.59 9.58 5.94
CA ALA A 206 -11.35 10.30 5.64
C ALA A 206 -11.44 11.81 5.99
N TRP A 207 -12.63 12.41 5.89
CA TRP A 207 -12.90 13.80 6.29
C TRP A 207 -12.62 14.10 7.78
N VAL A 208 -12.62 13.08 8.65
CA VAL A 208 -12.31 13.25 10.08
C VAL A 208 -10.90 13.81 10.28
N TRP A 209 -9.95 13.47 9.40
CA TRP A 209 -8.59 14.00 9.47
C TRP A 209 -8.53 15.51 9.23
N CYS A 210 -9.35 16.04 8.32
CA CYS A 210 -9.50 17.48 8.11
C CYS A 210 -10.11 18.16 9.33
N VAL A 211 -11.18 17.58 9.90
CA VAL A 211 -11.82 18.15 11.10
C VAL A 211 -10.89 18.14 12.31
N LEU A 212 -10.13 17.06 12.51
CA LEU A 212 -9.13 16.97 13.56
C LEU A 212 -8.05 18.05 13.38
N GLY A 213 -7.50 18.18 12.17
CA GLY A 213 -6.49 19.20 11.85
C GLY A 213 -7.01 20.63 12.09
N ALA A 214 -8.21 20.94 11.61
CA ALA A 214 -8.84 22.25 11.80
C ALA A 214 -9.13 22.53 13.29
N THR A 215 -9.61 21.53 14.04
CA THR A 215 -9.93 21.68 15.47
C THR A 215 -8.66 21.92 16.30
N VAL A 216 -7.61 21.12 16.07
CA VAL A 216 -6.30 21.31 16.72
C VAL A 216 -5.72 22.66 16.35
N GLY A 217 -5.79 23.05 15.07
CA GLY A 217 -5.31 24.36 14.60
C GLY A 217 -6.06 25.52 15.25
N ALA A 218 -7.39 25.46 15.34
CA ALA A 218 -8.20 26.47 16.00
C ALA A 218 -7.90 26.58 17.49
N ALA A 219 -7.74 25.45 18.19
CA ALA A 219 -7.35 25.43 19.59
C ALA A 219 -5.97 26.07 19.81
N LEU A 220 -4.99 25.78 18.93
CA LEU A 220 -3.68 26.44 18.97
C LEU A 220 -3.78 27.95 18.79
N VAL A 221 -4.56 28.41 17.81
CA VAL A 221 -4.76 29.84 17.59
C VAL A 221 -5.33 30.49 18.85
N VAL A 222 -6.39 29.94 19.43
CA VAL A 222 -7.02 30.46 20.65
C VAL A 222 -6.04 30.52 21.83
N LEU A 223 -5.30 29.44 22.08
CA LEU A 223 -4.29 29.36 23.15
C LEU A 223 -3.12 30.33 22.94
N SER A 224 -2.88 30.75 21.70
CA SER A 224 -1.81 31.66 21.30
C SER A 224 -2.21 33.13 21.23
N LEU A 225 -3.49 33.47 21.46
CA LEU A 225 -3.94 34.87 21.49
C LEU A 225 -3.55 35.57 22.80
N TRP A 226 -3.57 34.87 23.93
CA TRP A 226 -3.25 35.47 25.22
C TRP A 226 -2.64 34.47 26.24
N PRO A 227 -1.38 34.67 26.68
CA PRO A 227 -0.41 35.63 26.15
C PRO A 227 -0.05 35.31 24.69
N LEU A 228 0.30 36.34 23.92
CA LEU A 228 0.58 36.21 22.49
C LEU A 228 1.76 35.24 22.24
N ALA A 229 1.51 34.19 21.47
CA ALA A 229 2.53 33.21 21.06
C ALA A 229 2.53 33.05 19.53
N PRO A 230 3.36 33.83 18.80
CA PRO A 230 3.35 33.88 17.33
C PRO A 230 3.53 32.52 16.66
N ALA A 231 4.36 31.65 17.23
CA ALA A 231 4.59 30.30 16.69
C ALA A 231 3.30 29.47 16.63
N GLY A 232 2.46 29.54 17.67
CA GLY A 232 1.19 28.79 17.67
C GLY A 232 0.13 29.41 16.77
N LEU A 233 0.17 30.72 16.51
CA LEU A 233 -0.66 31.34 15.47
C LEU A 233 -0.27 30.84 14.08
N VAL A 234 1.03 30.76 13.78
CA VAL A 234 1.54 30.27 12.49
C VAL A 234 1.20 28.78 12.32
N VAL A 235 1.56 27.94 13.29
CA VAL A 235 1.30 26.50 13.22
C VAL A 235 -0.20 26.21 13.18
N GLY A 236 -0.99 26.88 14.02
CA GLY A 236 -2.45 26.73 14.02
C GLY A 236 -3.10 27.19 12.72
N GLY A 237 -2.68 28.34 12.18
CA GLY A 237 -3.14 28.85 10.88
C GLY A 237 -2.81 27.92 9.72
N LEU A 238 -1.59 27.36 9.69
CA LEU A 238 -1.19 26.37 8.69
C LEU A 238 -2.04 25.09 8.77
N LEU A 239 -2.32 24.58 9.96
CA LEU A 239 -3.18 23.40 10.14
C LEU A 239 -4.61 23.64 9.66
N ILE A 240 -5.19 24.80 9.97
CA ILE A 240 -6.53 25.19 9.49
C ILE A 240 -6.52 25.29 7.96
N THR A 241 -5.50 25.94 7.39
CA THR A 241 -5.38 26.15 5.94
C THR A 241 -5.22 24.83 5.21
N ALA A 242 -4.34 23.94 5.70
CA ALA A 242 -4.15 22.61 5.14
C ALA A 242 -5.43 21.77 5.22
N ALA A 243 -6.14 21.80 6.36
CA ALA A 243 -7.41 21.11 6.52
C ALA A 243 -8.47 21.62 5.51
N ALA A 244 -8.57 22.94 5.33
CA ALA A 244 -9.50 23.53 4.37
C ALA A 244 -9.19 23.13 2.92
N VAL A 245 -7.91 23.18 2.52
CA VAL A 245 -7.45 22.77 1.18
C VAL A 245 -7.72 21.29 0.92
N MET A 246 -7.61 20.43 1.94
CA MET A 246 -7.82 18.98 1.81
C MET A 246 -9.28 18.54 1.97
N THR A 247 -10.18 19.44 2.38
CA THR A 247 -11.59 19.08 2.62
C THR A 247 -12.30 18.60 1.34
N PRO A 248 -12.18 19.27 0.16
CA PRO A 248 -12.86 18.82 -1.05
C PRO A 248 -12.47 17.40 -1.48
N SER A 249 -11.16 17.11 -1.51
CA SER A 249 -10.66 15.79 -1.92
C SER A 249 -11.04 14.70 -0.91
N THR A 250 -10.94 14.96 0.39
CA THR A 250 -11.31 13.96 1.41
C THR A 250 -12.81 13.66 1.43
N LEU A 251 -13.68 14.64 1.11
CA LEU A 251 -15.11 14.43 0.95
C LEU A 251 -15.44 13.57 -0.28
N LEU A 252 -14.80 13.85 -1.41
CA LEU A 252 -14.91 13.04 -2.63
C LEU A 252 -14.49 11.60 -2.35
N VAL A 253 -13.29 11.39 -1.83
CA VAL A 253 -12.75 10.06 -1.48
C VAL A 253 -13.66 9.35 -0.48
N SER A 254 -14.17 10.04 0.55
CA SER A 254 -15.12 9.46 1.49
C SER A 254 -16.44 9.03 0.81
N GLY A 255 -16.87 9.75 -0.24
CA GLY A 255 -18.00 9.37 -1.08
C GLY A 255 -17.76 8.06 -1.82
N LEU A 256 -16.61 7.95 -2.50
CA LEU A 256 -16.20 6.75 -3.24
C LEU A 256 -16.08 5.53 -2.31
N TYR A 257 -15.43 5.68 -1.15
CA TYR A 257 -15.36 4.63 -0.14
C TYR A 257 -16.74 4.20 0.37
N ARG A 258 -17.69 5.13 0.53
CA ARG A 258 -19.06 4.76 0.95
C ARG A 258 -19.76 3.89 -0.09
N GLN A 259 -19.62 4.23 -1.37
CA GLN A 259 -20.18 3.42 -2.46
C GLN A 259 -19.52 2.05 -2.52
N ALA A 260 -18.19 1.99 -2.48
CA ALA A 260 -17.45 0.73 -2.48
C ALA A 260 -17.80 -0.15 -1.27
N VAL A 261 -17.87 0.43 -0.06
CA VAL A 261 -18.29 -0.28 1.15
C VAL A 261 -19.70 -0.86 1.00
N ALA A 262 -20.64 -0.07 0.49
CA ALA A 262 -22.00 -0.55 0.23
C ALA A 262 -22.02 -1.68 -0.82
N ALA A 263 -21.17 -1.60 -1.84
CA ALA A 263 -21.01 -2.63 -2.86
C ALA A 263 -20.50 -3.96 -2.25
N ALA A 264 -19.49 -3.89 -1.36
CA ALA A 264 -19.00 -5.06 -0.64
C ALA A 264 -20.03 -5.67 0.33
N GLU A 265 -20.81 -4.83 1.02
CA GLU A 265 -21.86 -5.30 1.95
C GLU A 265 -23.04 -5.94 1.23
N SER A 266 -23.40 -5.42 0.05
CA SER A 266 -24.55 -5.90 -0.75
C SER A 266 -24.22 -7.06 -1.67
N ALA A 267 -22.95 -7.26 -2.03
CA ALA A 267 -22.54 -8.39 -2.86
C ALA A 267 -22.89 -9.74 -2.22
N THR A 268 -23.45 -10.64 -3.03
CA THR A 268 -23.74 -12.03 -2.65
C THR A 268 -22.60 -12.97 -2.98
N GLU A 269 -21.77 -12.62 -3.97
CA GLU A 269 -20.61 -13.37 -4.41
C GLU A 269 -19.55 -12.43 -4.98
N TRP A 270 -18.30 -12.88 -5.01
CA TRP A 270 -17.28 -12.26 -5.84
C TRP A 270 -17.56 -12.53 -7.32
N THR A 271 -17.48 -11.50 -8.16
CA THR A 271 -17.55 -11.65 -9.61
C THR A 271 -16.13 -11.64 -10.19
N PRO A 272 -15.61 -12.77 -10.69
CA PRO A 272 -14.35 -12.79 -11.44
C PRO A 272 -14.57 -12.18 -12.82
N VAL A 273 -13.81 -11.13 -13.13
CA VAL A 273 -13.93 -10.38 -14.38
C VAL A 273 -12.60 -10.42 -15.12
N PRO A 274 -12.55 -10.96 -16.35
CA PRO A 274 -11.35 -10.86 -17.18
C PRO A 274 -11.01 -9.40 -17.47
N ILE A 275 -9.75 -9.02 -17.28
CA ILE A 275 -9.28 -7.64 -17.48
C ILE A 275 -7.90 -7.62 -18.12
N THR A 276 -7.68 -6.64 -19.00
CA THR A 276 -6.35 -6.33 -19.54
C THR A 276 -5.94 -4.95 -19.06
N LEU A 277 -4.91 -4.87 -18.22
CA LEU A 277 -4.37 -3.59 -17.75
C LEU A 277 -3.65 -2.87 -18.89
N PHE A 278 -3.79 -1.55 -18.93
CA PHE A 278 -2.98 -0.69 -19.78
C PHE A 278 -1.54 -0.61 -19.24
N PRO A 279 -0.55 -0.22 -20.08
CA PRO A 279 0.81 0.01 -19.60
C PRO A 279 0.80 0.97 -18.41
N TRP A 280 1.52 0.61 -17.35
CA TRP A 280 1.55 1.35 -16.10
C TRP A 280 2.96 1.89 -15.84
N ASP A 281 3.08 3.21 -15.72
CA ASP A 281 4.26 3.88 -15.18
C ASP A 281 4.10 4.17 -13.69
N THR A 282 5.22 4.21 -12.97
CA THR A 282 5.22 4.46 -11.53
C THR A 282 4.62 5.84 -11.24
N ASP A 283 3.76 5.94 -10.21
CA ASP A 283 2.99 7.13 -9.82
C ASP A 283 1.78 7.48 -10.70
N GLU A 284 1.47 6.67 -11.73
CA GLU A 284 0.26 6.84 -12.53
C GLU A 284 -0.90 5.99 -12.02
N GLU A 285 -2.10 6.47 -12.33
CA GLU A 285 -3.32 5.71 -12.15
C GLU A 285 -3.28 4.43 -12.97
N VAL A 286 -3.80 3.35 -12.38
CA VAL A 286 -3.91 2.09 -13.11
C VAL A 286 -5.30 2.03 -13.71
N ALA A 287 -5.37 1.67 -15.00
CA ALA A 287 -6.62 1.39 -15.67
C ALA A 287 -6.50 0.15 -16.54
N GLY A 288 -7.63 -0.46 -16.88
CA GLY A 288 -7.68 -1.60 -17.77
C GLY A 288 -9.04 -1.76 -18.43
N LEU A 289 -9.06 -2.59 -19.46
CA LEU A 289 -10.28 -2.96 -20.18
C LEU A 289 -10.81 -4.28 -19.61
N ALA A 290 -11.98 -4.24 -18.99
CA ALA A 290 -12.62 -5.37 -18.33
C ALA A 290 -13.83 -5.88 -19.10
N GLN A 291 -14.03 -7.19 -19.09
CA GLN A 291 -15.16 -7.88 -19.72
C GLN A 291 -16.24 -8.19 -18.69
N LEU A 292 -17.08 -7.19 -18.38
CA LEU A 292 -18.15 -7.35 -17.41
C LEU A 292 -19.33 -8.16 -17.98
N PRO A 293 -20.20 -8.74 -17.14
CA PRO A 293 -21.40 -9.41 -17.60
C PRO A 293 -22.33 -8.54 -18.48
N ARG A 294 -22.27 -7.22 -18.31
CA ARG A 294 -23.07 -6.23 -19.05
C ARG A 294 -22.41 -5.69 -20.32
N GLY A 295 -21.16 -6.04 -20.58
CA GLY A 295 -20.38 -5.52 -21.70
C GLY A 295 -18.95 -5.14 -21.31
N THR A 296 -18.20 -4.62 -22.28
CA THR A 296 -16.85 -4.12 -22.05
C THR A 296 -16.91 -2.81 -21.26
N ALA A 297 -16.01 -2.63 -20.29
CA ALA A 297 -15.87 -1.39 -19.55
C ALA A 297 -14.41 -1.03 -19.31
N VAL A 298 -14.12 0.26 -19.24
CA VAL A 298 -12.86 0.74 -18.65
C VAL A 298 -13.00 0.70 -17.14
N VAL A 299 -12.09 0.01 -16.47
CA VAL A 299 -12.00 -0.04 -15.01
C VAL A 299 -10.79 0.76 -14.58
N TRP A 300 -11.01 1.72 -13.69
CA TRP A 300 -10.02 2.67 -13.21
C TRP A 300 -9.76 2.48 -11.71
N PHE A 301 -8.49 2.47 -11.32
CA PHE A 301 -8.01 2.30 -9.95
C PHE A 301 -7.32 3.61 -9.48
N PRO A 302 -8.05 4.52 -8.83
CA PRO A 302 -7.52 5.85 -8.46
C PRO A 302 -6.52 5.81 -7.30
N LEU A 303 -6.62 4.80 -6.44
CA LEU A 303 -5.72 4.55 -5.31
C LEU A 303 -5.28 3.09 -5.42
N PRO A 304 -4.42 2.76 -6.40
CA PRO A 304 -4.06 1.39 -6.68
C PRO A 304 -3.33 0.79 -5.48
N ASN A 305 -3.76 -0.40 -5.06
CA ASN A 305 -3.00 -1.22 -4.14
C ASN A 305 -2.00 -2.05 -4.98
N PRO A 306 -0.67 -1.90 -4.79
CA PRO A 306 0.33 -2.56 -5.63
C PRO A 306 0.20 -4.09 -5.66
N ASP A 307 -0.21 -4.72 -4.55
CA ASP A 307 -0.39 -6.16 -4.46
C ASP A 307 -1.62 -6.64 -5.25
N LEU A 308 -2.73 -5.90 -5.19
CA LEU A 308 -3.92 -6.22 -5.98
C LEU A 308 -3.67 -6.03 -7.48
N ILE A 309 -3.03 -4.93 -7.87
CA ILE A 309 -2.66 -4.68 -9.27
C ILE A 309 -1.70 -5.75 -9.78
N ALA A 310 -0.74 -6.17 -8.94
CA ALA A 310 0.19 -7.21 -9.32
C ALA A 310 -0.50 -8.55 -9.59
N ASN A 311 -1.48 -8.91 -8.76
CA ASN A 311 -2.26 -10.11 -8.95
C ASN A 311 -3.15 -10.03 -10.21
N ILE A 312 -3.79 -8.87 -10.44
CA ILE A 312 -4.63 -8.66 -11.62
C ILE A 312 -3.81 -8.80 -12.89
N ALA A 313 -2.58 -8.26 -12.92
CA ALA A 313 -1.70 -8.38 -14.07
C ALA A 313 -1.22 -9.83 -14.31
N ASP A 314 -0.91 -10.57 -13.24
CA ASP A 314 -0.49 -11.97 -13.32
C ASP A 314 -1.63 -12.89 -13.81
N THR A 315 -2.82 -12.71 -13.24
CA THR A 315 -3.97 -13.59 -13.49
C THR A 315 -4.84 -13.15 -14.66
N GLY A 316 -4.74 -11.89 -15.08
CA GLY A 316 -5.67 -11.26 -16.03
C GLY A 316 -7.11 -11.19 -15.51
N THR A 317 -7.30 -11.27 -14.19
CA THR A 317 -8.63 -11.33 -13.56
C THR A 317 -8.72 -10.34 -12.41
N VAL A 318 -9.78 -9.55 -12.39
CA VAL A 318 -10.15 -8.71 -11.25
C VAL A 318 -11.38 -9.29 -10.56
N TRP A 319 -11.34 -9.39 -9.23
CA TRP A 319 -12.50 -9.84 -8.45
C TRP A 319 -13.26 -8.64 -7.94
N MET A 320 -14.49 -8.49 -8.39
CA MET A 320 -15.35 -7.33 -8.12
C MET A 320 -16.50 -7.71 -7.19
N ALA A 321 -16.83 -6.80 -6.28
CA ALA A 321 -18.00 -6.87 -5.43
C ALA A 321 -18.89 -5.65 -5.72
N GLY A 322 -20.09 -5.94 -6.25
CA GLY A 322 -21.05 -4.96 -6.77
C GLY A 322 -20.97 -4.76 -8.28
N ASP A 323 -21.97 -4.08 -8.83
CA ASP A 323 -22.21 -3.91 -10.27
C ASP A 323 -22.48 -2.45 -10.68
N GLY A 324 -22.20 -1.50 -9.80
CA GLY A 324 -22.35 -0.06 -10.02
C GLY A 324 -21.09 0.60 -10.60
N GLU A 325 -21.13 1.94 -10.70
CA GLU A 325 -20.00 2.75 -11.19
C GLU A 325 -18.80 2.73 -10.25
N VAL A 326 -19.01 2.52 -8.94
CA VAL A 326 -17.93 2.33 -7.96
C VAL A 326 -18.12 0.98 -7.30
N VAL A 327 -17.12 0.12 -7.43
CA VAL A 327 -17.12 -1.23 -6.88
C VAL A 327 -16.01 -1.42 -5.86
N THR A 328 -16.15 -2.44 -5.03
CA THR A 328 -15.01 -2.95 -4.26
C THR A 328 -14.27 -3.99 -5.08
N VAL A 329 -12.95 -3.89 -5.09
CA VAL A 329 -12.04 -4.83 -5.73
C VAL A 329 -11.13 -5.45 -4.68
N GLY A 330 -10.89 -6.74 -4.80
CA GLY A 330 -9.99 -7.46 -3.90
C GLY A 330 -9.51 -8.76 -4.51
N LEU A 331 -8.97 -9.61 -3.66
CA LEU A 331 -8.69 -11.00 -3.98
C LEU A 331 -9.30 -11.87 -2.89
N PRO A 332 -9.97 -12.98 -3.25
CA PRO A 332 -10.33 -14.00 -2.26
C PRO A 332 -9.07 -14.41 -1.47
N ARG A 333 -9.18 -14.55 -0.15
CA ARG A 333 -8.14 -15.03 0.77
C ARG A 333 -6.92 -14.13 0.95
N VAL A 334 -6.93 -12.92 0.38
CA VAL A 334 -5.89 -11.91 0.62
C VAL A 334 -6.54 -10.75 1.38
N PRO A 335 -5.94 -10.27 2.48
CA PRO A 335 -6.46 -9.16 3.25
C PRO A 335 -6.14 -7.82 2.56
N ALA A 336 -6.52 -7.69 1.29
CA ALA A 336 -6.34 -6.49 0.50
C ALA A 336 -7.65 -6.14 -0.22
N LEU A 337 -8.09 -4.89 -0.05
CA LEU A 337 -9.25 -4.32 -0.70
C LEU A 337 -8.89 -2.93 -1.21
N MET A 338 -9.39 -2.60 -2.39
CA MET A 338 -9.41 -1.24 -2.93
C MET A 338 -10.77 -0.97 -3.57
N PHE A 339 -11.01 0.25 -4.00
CA PHE A 339 -12.16 0.55 -4.85
C PHE A 339 -11.71 0.78 -6.29
N ALA A 340 -12.61 0.53 -7.22
CA ALA A 340 -12.41 0.83 -8.63
C ALA A 340 -13.64 1.56 -9.18
N MET A 341 -13.41 2.39 -10.19
CA MET A 341 -14.45 3.04 -10.98
C MET A 341 -14.66 2.27 -12.28
N VAL A 342 -15.92 2.06 -12.64
CA VAL A 342 -16.35 1.31 -13.81
C VAL A 342 -17.03 2.27 -14.78
N HIS A 343 -16.47 2.40 -15.97
CA HIS A 343 -17.02 3.21 -17.05
C HIS A 343 -17.50 2.29 -18.18
N PRO A 344 -18.82 1.99 -18.26
CA PRO A 344 -19.37 1.09 -19.26
C PRO A 344 -19.27 1.68 -20.67
N ASP A 345 -19.22 0.79 -21.68
CA ASP A 345 -19.30 1.12 -23.11
C ASP A 345 -18.19 2.09 -23.59
N ARG A 346 -17.01 2.00 -22.97
CA ARG A 346 -15.82 2.74 -23.38
C ARG A 346 -14.73 1.75 -23.78
N ASP A 347 -14.23 1.89 -25.01
CA ASP A 347 -13.09 1.10 -25.51
C ASP A 347 -11.75 1.84 -25.32
N VAL A 348 -11.80 3.15 -25.02
CA VAL A 348 -10.64 4.02 -24.78
C VAL A 348 -11.02 5.06 -23.71
N PRO A 349 -10.21 5.28 -22.66
CA PRO A 349 -10.43 6.40 -21.73
C PRO A 349 -10.27 7.75 -22.45
N GLU A 350 -11.19 8.69 -22.23
CA GLU A 350 -11.21 10.01 -22.90
C GLU A 350 -9.97 10.86 -22.57
N ASP A 351 -9.38 10.62 -21.40
CA ASP A 351 -8.12 11.22 -20.95
C ASP A 351 -7.10 10.10 -20.70
N LEU A 352 -5.85 10.29 -21.17
CA LEU A 352 -4.72 9.45 -20.72
C LEU A 352 -4.70 9.48 -19.18
N PRO A 353 -4.46 8.33 -18.50
CA PRO A 353 -4.50 8.24 -17.04
C PRO A 353 -3.48 9.22 -16.44
N LYS A 354 -3.94 10.40 -16.04
CA LYS A 354 -3.15 11.40 -15.33
C LYS A 354 -3.44 11.23 -13.85
N PRO A 355 -2.45 11.18 -12.96
CA PRO A 355 -2.70 11.08 -11.53
C PRO A 355 -3.69 12.16 -11.09
N TRP A 356 -4.85 11.78 -10.57
CA TRP A 356 -5.92 12.72 -10.18
C TRP A 356 -5.46 13.65 -9.07
N LEU A 357 -4.48 13.22 -8.28
CA LEU A 357 -3.80 14.05 -7.29
C LEU A 357 -3.01 15.23 -7.94
N LEU A 358 -2.68 15.14 -9.23
CA LEU A 358 -2.00 16.17 -10.04
C LEU A 358 -2.97 17.01 -10.88
N GLN A 359 -4.26 16.68 -10.96
CA GLN A 359 -5.24 17.48 -11.72
C GLN A 359 -5.47 18.89 -11.15
N VAL A 360 -4.89 19.23 -10.00
CA VAL A 360 -5.00 20.58 -9.39
C VAL A 360 -3.83 21.50 -9.77
N LEU A 361 -2.75 21.00 -10.39
CA LEU A 361 -1.57 21.80 -10.73
C LEU A 361 -0.86 21.28 -12.00
N GLU A 362 -1.20 21.79 -13.18
CA GLU A 362 -0.38 21.68 -14.40
C GLU A 362 -0.12 23.10 -14.97
N PRO A 363 1.03 23.38 -15.66
CA PRO A 363 1.67 22.47 -16.63
C PRO A 363 3.22 22.44 -16.68
N SER A 364 3.82 21.35 -17.19
CA SER A 364 4.85 21.46 -18.25
C SER A 364 5.05 20.14 -19.02
N TRP A 365 5.33 20.27 -20.31
CA TRP A 365 5.40 19.20 -21.33
C TRP A 365 6.85 18.83 -21.71
N ASP A 366 7.84 19.19 -20.87
CA ASP A 366 9.26 19.16 -21.25
C ASP A 366 9.91 17.76 -21.23
N GLY A 367 9.14 16.71 -20.91
CA GLY A 367 9.63 15.35 -20.74
C GLY A 367 9.47 14.41 -21.94
N VAL A 368 8.75 14.79 -23.00
CA VAL A 368 8.36 13.87 -24.09
C VAL A 368 9.46 13.75 -25.16
N PRO A 369 10.13 12.58 -25.30
CA PRO A 369 11.19 12.39 -26.31
C PRO A 369 10.66 12.38 -27.75
N ALA A 370 9.36 12.13 -27.95
CA ALA A 370 8.70 12.12 -29.27
C ALA A 370 8.44 13.51 -29.86
N LEU A 371 8.77 14.59 -29.13
CA LEU A 371 8.71 15.98 -29.62
C LEU A 371 10.11 16.61 -29.80
N ARG A 372 11.18 15.83 -29.65
CA ARG A 372 12.51 16.20 -30.14
C ARG A 372 12.63 15.73 -31.59
N GLY A 373 12.36 16.65 -32.51
CA GLY A 373 12.81 16.52 -33.90
C GLY A 373 14.33 16.46 -34.00
#